data_AF-A0A2J8LFR2-F1
#
_entry.id   AF-A0A2J8LFR2-F1
#
_cell.length_a   1.000
_cell.length_b   1.000
_cell.length_c   1.000
_cell.angle_alpha   90.00
_cell.angle_beta   90.00
_cell.angle_gamma   90.00
#
_symmetry.space_group_name_H-M   'P 1'
#
loop_
_entity.id
_entity.type
_entity.pdbx_description
1 polymer ?
#
loop_
_entity_poly.entity_id
_entity_poly.type
_entity_poly.pdbx_seq_one_letter_code
_entity_poly.pdbx_strand_id
1 'polypeptide(L)'
;MLGHEYTTKEVFRKNFFNDWRKEMAVEEREVIKSLDKCDFTEIHRYFVDKAAARKVLSREEKQKLKEEAEKLQREFGYCILDGHQEKIGNFKIEPPGLFRGRGDHPKMGMLKRRIMPEDVVINCSRDSKIPEPPAGHQWKEVRSDNTVTWLAAWTESVQNSIKYIMLNPCSKLKGETAWQKFETARRLRGFVDEIRSQYRADWKSREMKTRQRAVALYFIDKLALRAGNEKEDGEAADTVGCCSLRVEHVQLHPEADGCQHVVEFDFLGKDCIRYYNRVPVEKPVYKNLQLFMESKGPRDNLFDRLTVRWDGPAKPRNYRDHFPPQTTSLNKHLQELMDGLTAKVFRTYNASITLQEQLRALTRAEDSIAAKILSY
;
A
#
# COMPACT_ATOMS: atom_id res chain seq x y z
N MET A 1 20.87 12.35 7.31
CA MET A 1 19.79 12.85 6.44
C MET A 1 19.66 14.39 6.49
N LEU A 2 20.71 15.13 6.88
CA LEU A 2 20.58 16.57 7.19
C LEU A 2 20.11 17.45 6.03
N GLY A 3 20.48 17.11 4.79
CA GLY A 3 20.01 17.82 3.59
C GLY A 3 18.61 17.43 3.11
N HIS A 4 17.83 16.66 3.87
CA HIS A 4 16.50 16.21 3.48
C HIS A 4 15.42 16.90 4.32
N GLU A 5 14.33 17.33 3.68
CA GLU A 5 13.15 17.94 4.32
C GLU A 5 12.62 17.20 5.56
N TYR A 6 12.79 15.88 5.68
CA TYR A 6 12.35 15.17 6.88
C TYR A 6 12.97 15.72 8.18
N THR A 7 14.22 16.19 8.15
CA THR A 7 14.90 16.67 9.36
C THR A 7 14.43 18.05 9.82
N THR A 8 13.64 18.77 9.00
CA THR A 8 13.00 20.02 9.38
C THR A 8 11.61 19.80 10.00
N LYS A 9 11.00 18.62 9.81
CA LYS A 9 9.68 18.30 10.37
C LYS A 9 9.77 18.02 11.87
N GLU A 10 8.94 18.70 12.66
CA GLU A 10 8.92 18.59 14.13
C GLU A 10 8.66 17.14 14.60
N VAL A 11 7.65 16.47 14.03
CA VAL A 11 7.30 15.08 14.35
C VAL A 11 8.50 14.15 14.13
N PHE A 12 9.22 14.33 13.02
CA PHE A 12 10.41 13.52 12.70
C PHE A 12 11.52 13.74 13.74
N ARG A 13 11.82 15.01 14.07
CA ARG A 13 12.85 15.38 15.05
C ARG A 13 12.53 14.83 16.43
N LYS A 14 11.27 14.99 16.87
CA LYS A 14 10.77 14.50 18.17
C LYS A 14 10.88 12.98 18.27
N ASN A 15 10.40 12.26 17.27
CA ASN A 15 10.45 10.80 17.25
C ASN A 15 11.89 10.28 17.19
N PHE A 16 12.73 10.87 16.35
CA PHE A 16 14.15 10.54 16.28
C PHE A 16 14.82 10.71 17.65
N PHE A 17 14.66 11.87 18.29
CA PHE A 17 15.32 12.16 19.55
C PHE A 17 14.83 11.23 20.68
N ASN A 18 13.53 10.96 20.72
CA ASN A 18 12.95 10.03 21.69
C ASN A 18 13.51 8.61 21.55
N ASP A 19 13.67 8.10 20.32
CA ASP A 19 14.21 6.76 20.11
C ASP A 19 15.74 6.73 20.26
N TRP A 20 16.46 7.75 19.80
CA TRP A 20 17.91 7.84 19.98
C TRP A 20 18.32 7.82 21.45
N ARG A 21 17.59 8.53 22.33
CA ARG A 21 17.82 8.48 23.78
C ARG A 21 17.65 7.09 24.40
N LYS A 22 16.85 6.19 23.79
CA LYS A 22 16.69 4.81 24.29
C LYS A 22 17.91 3.95 23.99
N GLU A 23 18.62 4.26 22.91
CA GLU A 23 19.83 3.54 22.48
C GLU A 23 21.11 4.10 23.14
N MET A 24 21.03 5.25 23.81
CA MET A 24 22.13 5.86 24.55
C MET A 24 22.42 5.15 25.87
N ALA A 25 23.70 5.19 26.28
CA ALA A 25 24.11 4.89 27.64
C ALA A 25 23.54 5.91 28.64
N VAL A 26 23.62 5.60 29.93
CA VAL A 26 23.05 6.48 30.99
C VAL A 26 23.78 7.82 31.01
N GLU A 27 25.10 7.80 30.86
CA GLU A 27 25.98 8.96 30.88
C GLU A 27 25.69 9.90 29.70
N GLU A 28 25.49 9.34 28.51
CA GLU A 28 25.14 10.08 27.29
C GLU A 28 23.77 10.77 27.43
N ARG A 29 22.78 10.08 28.04
CA ARG A 29 21.43 10.63 28.26
C ARG A 29 21.43 11.85 29.18
N GLU A 30 22.35 11.89 30.14
CA GLU A 30 22.51 13.02 31.05
C GLU A 30 23.14 14.23 30.37
N VAL A 31 24.02 14.03 29.39
CA VAL A 31 24.62 15.12 28.63
C VAL A 31 23.68 15.61 27.53
N ILE A 32 23.13 14.70 26.73
CA ILE A 32 22.42 15.02 25.48
C ILE A 32 20.92 15.25 25.77
N LYS A 33 20.59 16.43 26.31
CA LYS A 33 19.21 16.79 26.70
C LYS A 33 18.38 17.47 25.62
N SER A 34 19.01 18.05 24.60
CA SER A 34 18.32 18.77 23.50
C SER A 34 18.97 18.45 22.16
N LEU A 35 18.13 18.08 21.18
CA LEU A 35 18.55 17.85 19.81
C LEU A 35 19.08 19.13 19.14
N ASP A 36 18.56 20.30 19.50
CA ASP A 36 18.96 21.59 18.91
C ASP A 36 20.40 21.97 19.25
N LYS A 37 20.95 21.38 20.32
CA LYS A 37 22.35 21.56 20.73
C LYS A 37 23.30 20.52 20.10
N CYS A 38 22.78 19.56 19.35
CA CYS A 38 23.59 18.52 18.70
C CYS A 38 24.02 18.98 17.31
N ASP A 39 25.33 18.90 17.03
CA ASP A 39 25.87 19.15 15.69
C ASP A 39 26.25 17.82 15.01
N PHE A 40 25.58 17.52 13.89
CA PHE A 40 25.84 16.34 13.06
C PHE A 40 26.58 16.67 11.76
N THR A 41 27.06 17.90 11.57
CA THR A 41 27.67 18.39 10.32
C THR A 41 28.92 17.60 9.94
N GLU A 42 29.78 17.27 10.90
CA GLU A 42 31.00 16.49 10.66
C GLU A 42 30.68 15.08 10.17
N ILE A 43 29.76 14.39 10.84
CA ILE A 43 29.27 13.05 10.45
C ILE A 43 28.65 13.13 9.05
N HIS A 44 27.87 14.18 8.78
CA HIS A 44 27.28 14.38 7.47
C HIS A 44 28.32 14.55 6.36
N ARG A 45 29.35 15.38 6.57
CA ARG A 45 30.46 15.60 5.65
C ARG A 45 31.18 14.30 5.33
N TYR A 46 31.53 13.50 6.35
CA TYR A 46 32.16 12.19 6.17
C TYR A 46 31.35 11.27 5.22
N PHE A 47 30.02 11.18 5.39
CA PHE A 47 29.20 10.35 4.52
C PHE A 47 28.99 10.93 3.11
N VAL A 48 29.00 12.25 2.96
CA VAL A 48 29.00 12.91 1.65
C VAL A 48 30.29 12.59 0.90
N ASP A 49 31.45 12.75 1.54
CA ASP A 49 32.76 12.47 0.96
C ASP A 49 32.90 10.99 0.61
N LYS A 50 32.44 10.08 1.48
CA LYS A 50 32.42 8.64 1.21
C LYS A 50 31.53 8.29 0.02
N ALA A 51 30.39 8.96 -0.14
CA ALA A 51 29.52 8.76 -1.29
C ALA A 51 30.15 9.29 -2.59
N ALA A 52 30.87 10.42 -2.53
CA ALA A 52 31.63 10.97 -3.66
C ALA A 52 32.79 10.04 -4.06
N ALA A 53 33.58 9.56 -3.10
CA ALA A 53 34.65 8.60 -3.30
C ALA A 53 34.17 7.31 -3.99
N ARG A 54 32.97 6.81 -3.62
CA ARG A 54 32.38 5.63 -4.27
C ARG A 54 32.07 5.83 -5.76
N LYS A 55 31.80 7.06 -6.22
CA LYS A 55 31.54 7.34 -7.64
C LYS A 55 32.82 7.29 -8.48
N VAL A 56 33.94 7.73 -7.90
CA VAL A 56 35.25 7.80 -8.55
C VAL A 56 36.09 6.53 -8.39
N LEU A 57 35.54 5.45 -7.81
CA LEU A 57 36.20 4.15 -7.76
C LEU A 57 36.69 3.71 -9.14
N SER A 58 37.85 3.08 -9.14
CA SER A 58 38.47 2.53 -10.34
C SER A 58 37.58 1.45 -10.99
N ARG A 59 37.84 1.14 -12.26
CA ARG A 59 37.15 0.07 -12.98
C ARG A 59 37.35 -1.29 -12.28
N GLU A 60 38.55 -1.54 -11.77
CA GLU A 60 38.90 -2.78 -11.09
C GLU A 60 38.14 -2.96 -9.77
N GLU A 61 38.07 -1.91 -8.94
CA GLU A 61 37.31 -1.95 -7.69
C GLU A 61 35.81 -2.12 -7.93
N LYS A 62 35.26 -1.43 -8.94
CA LYS A 62 33.86 -1.59 -9.36
C LYS A 62 33.57 -3.01 -9.84
N GLN A 63 34.50 -3.63 -10.56
CA GLN A 63 34.39 -5.01 -11.02
C GLN A 63 34.41 -6.00 -9.85
N LYS A 64 35.33 -5.83 -8.89
CA LYS A 64 35.37 -6.67 -7.68
C LYS A 64 34.08 -6.60 -6.86
N LEU A 65 33.53 -5.40 -6.65
CA LEU A 65 32.25 -5.22 -5.95
C LEU A 65 31.08 -5.87 -6.69
N LYS A 66 31.11 -5.88 -8.03
CA LYS A 66 30.11 -6.56 -8.86
C LYS A 66 30.20 -8.08 -8.69
N GLU A 67 31.41 -8.64 -8.72
CA GLU A 67 31.65 -10.08 -8.53
C GLU A 67 31.22 -10.56 -7.14
N GLU A 68 31.52 -9.78 -6.09
CA GLU A 68 31.03 -10.05 -4.73
C GLU A 68 29.50 -10.05 -4.65
N ALA A 69 28.86 -9.08 -5.30
CA ALA A 69 27.40 -9.00 -5.36
C ALA A 69 26.78 -10.17 -6.16
N GLU A 70 27.42 -10.60 -7.24
CA GLU A 70 26.99 -11.77 -8.03
C GLU A 70 27.16 -13.07 -7.26
N LYS A 71 28.25 -13.24 -6.51
CA LYS A 71 28.46 -14.41 -5.63
C LYS A 71 27.34 -14.50 -4.60
N LEU A 72 27.04 -13.40 -3.92
CA LEU A 72 25.95 -13.32 -2.96
C LEU A 72 24.58 -13.61 -3.60
N GLN A 73 24.34 -13.13 -4.83
CA GLN A 73 23.12 -13.41 -5.58
C GLN A 73 23.01 -14.89 -5.97
N ARG A 74 24.12 -15.55 -6.35
CA ARG A 74 24.11 -16.98 -6.69
C ARG A 74 23.82 -17.85 -5.47
N GLU A 75 24.35 -17.46 -4.31
CA GLU A 75 24.23 -18.23 -3.06
C GLU A 75 22.86 -18.05 -2.40
N PHE A 76 22.34 -16.82 -2.29
CA PHE A 76 21.13 -16.52 -1.52
C PHE A 76 19.96 -15.99 -2.35
N GLY A 77 20.19 -15.71 -3.63
CA GLY A 77 19.21 -15.04 -4.50
C GLY A 77 18.25 -15.98 -5.21
N TYR A 78 18.31 -17.29 -4.94
CA TYR A 78 17.50 -18.32 -5.56
C TYR A 78 17.00 -19.32 -4.51
N CYS A 79 15.85 -19.94 -4.78
CA CYS A 79 15.33 -21.06 -4.02
C CYS A 79 14.87 -22.17 -4.99
N ILE A 80 14.63 -23.37 -4.47
CA ILE A 80 13.96 -24.44 -5.21
C ILE A 80 12.49 -24.46 -4.79
N LEU A 81 11.58 -24.34 -5.75
CA LEU A 81 10.15 -24.48 -5.57
C LEU A 81 9.64 -25.53 -6.55
N ASP A 82 9.03 -26.60 -6.04
CA ASP A 82 8.49 -27.72 -6.83
C ASP A 82 9.49 -28.28 -7.86
N GLY A 83 10.78 -28.39 -7.46
CA GLY A 83 11.85 -28.89 -8.31
C GLY A 83 12.46 -27.86 -9.28
N HIS A 84 11.91 -26.64 -9.35
CA HIS A 84 12.42 -25.58 -10.22
C HIS A 84 13.21 -24.53 -9.43
N GLN A 85 14.32 -24.08 -9.99
CA GLN A 85 15.07 -22.96 -9.43
C GLN A 85 14.38 -21.64 -9.75
N GLU A 86 13.96 -20.94 -8.71
CA GLU A 86 13.22 -19.68 -8.78
C GLU A 86 14.02 -18.54 -8.15
N LYS A 87 13.95 -17.35 -8.76
CA LYS A 87 14.65 -16.17 -8.24
C LYS A 87 13.88 -15.59 -7.06
N ILE A 88 14.60 -15.20 -6.01
CA ILE A 88 14.03 -14.50 -4.84
C ILE A 88 14.00 -12.99 -5.14
N GLY A 89 12.89 -12.32 -4.81
CA GLY A 89 12.71 -10.89 -5.07
C GLY A 89 13.55 -10.01 -4.14
N ASN A 90 13.53 -10.29 -2.85
CA ASN A 90 14.13 -9.45 -1.80
C ASN A 90 14.82 -10.28 -0.70
N PHE A 91 15.86 -11.04 -1.07
CA PHE A 91 16.59 -11.91 -0.12
C PHE A 91 17.42 -11.13 0.93
N LYS A 92 17.65 -9.83 0.73
CA LYS A 92 18.33 -8.96 1.70
C LYS A 92 17.31 -8.35 2.65
N ILE A 93 17.50 -8.59 3.95
CA ILE A 93 16.70 -7.95 5.00
C ILE A 93 16.87 -6.42 4.95
N GLU A 94 15.78 -5.70 5.20
CA GLU A 94 15.81 -4.24 5.26
C GLU A 94 16.80 -3.77 6.35
N PRO A 95 17.76 -2.88 6.03
CA PRO A 95 18.70 -2.38 7.02
C PRO A 95 17.99 -1.50 8.07
N PRO A 96 18.56 -1.37 9.29
CA PRO A 96 18.06 -0.42 10.28
C PRO A 96 18.18 1.01 9.75
N GLY A 97 17.35 1.91 10.28
CA GLY A 97 17.35 3.31 9.88
C GLY A 97 16.15 4.06 10.41
N LEU A 98 15.98 5.32 9.99
CA LEU A 98 14.83 6.11 10.42
C LEU A 98 13.62 5.86 9.52
N PHE A 99 12.45 5.68 10.11
CA PHE A 99 11.22 5.44 9.39
C PHE A 99 10.78 6.70 8.63
N ARG A 100 10.68 6.56 7.31
CA ARG A 100 10.28 7.65 6.40
C ARG A 100 8.83 7.45 5.96
N GLY A 101 7.91 7.70 6.89
CA GLY A 101 6.48 7.71 6.58
C GLY A 101 6.14 8.81 5.56
N ARG A 102 5.22 8.53 4.64
CA ARG A 102 4.78 9.49 3.61
C ARG A 102 3.78 10.49 4.18
N GLY A 103 3.76 11.71 3.63
CA GLY A 103 2.93 12.82 4.14
C GLY A 103 3.27 13.16 5.59
N ASP A 104 2.24 13.46 6.38
CA ASP A 104 2.35 13.79 7.80
C ASP A 104 2.17 12.56 8.70
N HIS A 105 2.94 11.52 8.39
CA HIS A 105 2.90 10.27 9.13
C HIS A 105 3.35 10.47 10.60
N PRO A 106 2.53 10.12 11.60
CA PRO A 106 2.81 10.40 13.02
C PRO A 106 4.06 9.68 13.55
N LYS A 107 4.40 8.52 12.97
CA LYS A 107 5.60 7.73 13.30
C LYS A 107 6.87 8.07 12.50
N MET A 108 6.87 9.08 11.64
CA MET A 108 8.08 9.43 10.88
C MET A 108 9.24 9.77 11.84
N GLY A 109 10.47 9.37 11.52
CA GLY A 109 11.64 9.61 12.37
C GLY A 109 11.89 8.56 13.45
N MET A 110 10.92 7.67 13.74
CA MET A 110 11.13 6.54 14.65
C MET A 110 12.20 5.58 14.13
N LEU A 111 12.91 4.91 15.04
CA LEU A 111 13.99 3.98 14.72
C LEU A 111 13.43 2.64 14.24
N LYS A 112 13.71 2.28 12.99
CA LYS A 112 13.61 0.91 12.49
C LYS A 112 14.81 0.12 13.00
N ARG A 113 14.54 -0.83 13.89
CA ARG A 113 15.58 -1.65 14.52
C ARG A 113 16.21 -2.64 13.55
N ARG A 114 17.42 -3.10 13.89
CA ARG A 114 18.06 -4.20 13.18
C ARG A 114 17.29 -5.48 13.49
N ILE A 115 16.93 -6.21 12.44
CA ILE A 115 16.31 -7.53 12.56
C ILE A 115 17.41 -8.55 12.79
N MET A 116 17.25 -9.34 13.85
CA MET A 116 18.17 -10.42 14.23
C MET A 116 17.62 -11.77 13.77
N PRO A 117 18.44 -12.84 13.68
CA PRO A 117 17.94 -14.18 13.36
C PRO A 117 16.77 -14.62 14.26
N GLU A 118 16.80 -14.23 15.53
CA GLU A 118 15.77 -14.53 16.54
C GLU A 118 14.43 -13.83 16.27
N ASP A 119 14.36 -12.90 15.32
CA ASP A 119 13.14 -12.26 14.85
C ASP A 119 12.56 -12.91 13.60
N VAL A 120 13.35 -13.75 12.91
CA VAL A 120 13.04 -14.28 11.58
C VAL A 120 12.41 -15.66 11.68
N VAL A 121 11.23 -15.80 11.08
CA VAL A 121 10.54 -17.06 10.85
C VAL A 121 10.91 -17.56 9.46
N ILE A 122 11.42 -18.78 9.36
CA ILE A 122 11.70 -19.46 8.09
C ILE A 122 10.52 -20.36 7.73
N ASN A 123 10.12 -20.34 6.46
CA ASN A 123 9.14 -21.26 5.90
C ASN A 123 9.77 -22.09 4.78
N CYS A 124 9.85 -23.41 4.99
CA CYS A 124 10.41 -24.35 4.04
C CYS A 124 9.72 -25.72 4.16
N SER A 125 9.82 -26.55 3.12
CA SER A 125 9.26 -27.90 3.14
C SER A 125 9.97 -28.79 4.17
N ARG A 126 9.25 -29.75 4.75
CA ARG A 126 9.77 -30.63 5.81
C ARG A 126 10.92 -31.53 5.35
N ASP A 127 10.96 -31.84 4.06
CA ASP A 127 11.93 -32.66 3.36
C ASP A 127 13.09 -31.84 2.75
N SER A 128 13.05 -30.52 2.88
CA SER A 128 14.12 -29.63 2.37
C SER A 128 15.24 -29.44 3.38
N LYS A 129 16.43 -29.03 2.90
CA LYS A 129 17.50 -28.58 3.79
C LYS A 129 17.12 -27.24 4.42
N ILE A 130 16.90 -27.24 5.73
CA ILE A 130 16.60 -26.03 6.50
C ILE A 130 17.83 -25.10 6.45
N PRO A 131 17.66 -23.80 6.11
CA PRO A 131 18.75 -22.82 6.17
C PRO A 131 19.32 -22.70 7.58
N GLU A 132 20.64 -22.71 7.72
CA GLU A 132 21.31 -22.53 9.01
C GLU A 132 21.35 -21.04 9.40
N PRO A 133 21.06 -20.69 10.66
CA PRO A 133 21.25 -19.33 11.15
C PRO A 133 22.75 -18.97 11.21
N PRO A 134 23.09 -17.68 11.27
CA PRO A 134 24.45 -17.24 11.57
C PRO A 134 25.02 -17.91 12.83
N ALA A 135 26.34 -18.12 12.86
CA ALA A 135 26.98 -18.79 14.00
C ALA A 135 26.65 -18.09 15.33
N GLY A 136 26.24 -18.89 16.33
CA GLY A 136 25.84 -18.40 17.65
C GLY A 136 24.40 -17.89 17.76
N HIS A 137 23.63 -17.94 16.68
CA HIS A 137 22.24 -17.49 16.63
C HIS A 137 21.26 -18.63 16.35
N GLN A 138 19.97 -18.36 16.56
CA GLN A 138 18.88 -19.26 16.18
C GLN A 138 17.76 -18.50 15.46
N TRP A 139 17.03 -19.20 14.58
CA TRP A 139 15.81 -18.65 14.01
C TRP A 139 14.73 -18.51 15.07
N LYS A 140 13.83 -17.54 14.91
CA LYS A 140 12.64 -17.40 15.75
C LYS A 140 11.80 -18.67 15.72
N GLU A 141 11.62 -19.19 14.52
CA GLU A 141 10.79 -20.36 14.23
C GLU A 141 11.13 -20.88 12.84
N VAL A 142 11.11 -22.20 12.66
CA VAL A 142 11.09 -22.84 11.34
C VAL A 142 9.78 -23.58 11.21
N ARG A 143 9.00 -23.28 10.16
CA ARG A 143 7.71 -23.91 9.90
C ARG A 143 7.63 -24.43 8.46
N SER A 144 6.62 -25.26 8.23
CA SER A 144 6.27 -25.78 6.92
C SER A 144 4.79 -25.54 6.65
N ASP A 145 4.48 -24.36 6.14
CA ASP A 145 3.15 -23.94 5.72
C ASP A 145 3.13 -23.81 4.19
N ASN A 146 2.47 -24.76 3.53
CA ASN A 146 2.32 -24.81 2.07
C ASN A 146 1.12 -24.01 1.56
N THR A 147 0.39 -23.31 2.44
CA THR A 147 -0.74 -22.44 2.07
C THR A 147 -0.31 -20.99 1.80
N VAL A 148 0.96 -20.66 2.06
CA VAL A 148 1.54 -19.32 1.89
C VAL A 148 2.65 -19.31 0.85
N THR A 149 3.04 -18.10 0.41
CA THR A 149 4.02 -17.91 -0.69
C THR A 149 5.32 -17.24 -0.26
N TRP A 150 5.49 -16.97 1.02
CA TRP A 150 6.69 -16.34 1.58
C TRP A 150 7.68 -17.39 2.09
N LEU A 151 8.97 -17.08 1.99
CA LEU A 151 10.09 -17.95 2.36
C LEU A 151 10.63 -17.61 3.75
N ALA A 152 10.60 -16.32 4.11
CA ALA A 152 10.94 -15.85 5.44
C ALA A 152 10.04 -14.68 5.82
N ALA A 153 9.82 -14.49 7.11
CA ALA A 153 9.00 -13.40 7.63
C ALA A 153 9.55 -12.86 8.95
N TRP A 154 9.35 -11.58 9.21
CA TRP A 154 9.64 -10.96 10.51
C TRP A 154 8.63 -9.85 10.80
N THR A 155 8.52 -9.45 12.07
CA THR A 155 7.71 -8.29 12.45
C THR A 155 8.60 -7.05 12.51
N GLU A 156 8.27 -5.98 11.78
CA GLU A 156 9.05 -4.74 11.85
C GLU A 156 8.64 -3.88 13.05
N SER A 157 9.59 -3.08 13.57
CA SER A 157 9.48 -2.48 14.90
C SER A 157 8.62 -1.22 15.02
N VAL A 158 8.20 -0.60 13.92
CA VAL A 158 7.54 0.72 13.94
C VAL A 158 6.02 0.60 13.86
N GLN A 159 5.52 -0.20 12.91
CA GLN A 159 4.08 -0.43 12.73
C GLN A 159 3.65 -1.84 13.18
N ASN A 160 4.58 -2.66 13.69
CA ASN A 160 4.34 -4.06 14.06
C ASN A 160 3.74 -4.89 12.90
N SER A 161 4.05 -4.49 11.66
CA SER A 161 3.61 -5.18 10.46
C SER A 161 4.54 -6.35 10.13
N ILE A 162 4.01 -7.39 9.47
CA ILE A 162 4.87 -8.48 8.98
C ILE A 162 5.49 -8.06 7.66
N LYS A 163 6.80 -8.28 7.56
CA LYS A 163 7.59 -8.20 6.34
C LYS A 163 7.92 -9.61 5.87
N TYR A 164 8.05 -9.77 4.56
CA TYR A 164 8.23 -11.06 3.92
C TYR A 164 9.38 -11.03 2.91
N ILE A 165 10.12 -12.13 2.83
CA ILE A 165 10.91 -12.49 1.66
C ILE A 165 10.01 -13.32 0.75
N MET A 166 9.83 -12.86 -0.48
CA MET A 166 9.01 -13.54 -1.48
C MET A 166 9.78 -13.75 -2.78
N LEU A 167 9.24 -14.64 -3.61
CA LEU A 167 9.74 -14.87 -4.97
C LEU A 167 9.69 -13.59 -5.82
N ASN A 168 10.58 -13.54 -6.80
CA ASN A 168 10.66 -12.48 -7.79
C ASN A 168 9.36 -12.41 -8.61
N PRO A 169 8.91 -11.23 -9.08
CA PRO A 169 7.72 -11.11 -9.93
C PRO A 169 7.73 -11.99 -11.19
N CYS A 170 8.90 -12.36 -11.70
CA CYS A 170 9.05 -13.24 -12.86
C CYS A 170 8.91 -14.74 -12.52
N SER A 171 8.74 -15.13 -11.26
CA SER A 171 8.55 -16.53 -10.89
C SER A 171 7.21 -17.06 -11.38
N LYS A 172 7.12 -18.38 -11.59
CA LYS A 172 5.89 -19.04 -12.05
C LYS A 172 4.69 -18.68 -11.17
N LEU A 173 4.84 -18.82 -9.86
CA LEU A 173 3.77 -18.58 -8.89
C LEU A 173 3.26 -17.12 -8.89
N LYS A 174 4.18 -16.15 -9.01
CA LYS A 174 3.81 -14.71 -9.09
C LYS A 174 3.18 -14.39 -10.45
N GLY A 175 3.67 -15.00 -11.52
CA GLY A 175 3.11 -14.90 -12.87
C GLY A 175 1.68 -15.43 -12.96
N GLU A 176 1.42 -16.63 -12.43
CA GLU A 176 0.09 -17.24 -12.39
C GLU A 176 -0.91 -16.38 -11.61
N THR A 177 -0.51 -15.86 -10.44
CA THR A 177 -1.34 -14.95 -9.65
C THR A 177 -1.65 -13.66 -10.42
N ALA A 178 -0.66 -13.10 -11.13
CA ALA A 178 -0.84 -11.90 -11.94
C ALA A 178 -1.75 -12.15 -13.15
N TRP A 179 -1.65 -13.32 -13.78
CA TRP A 179 -2.52 -13.76 -14.87
C TRP A 179 -3.97 -13.94 -14.39
N GLN A 180 -4.19 -14.68 -13.31
CA GLN A 180 -5.52 -14.86 -12.69
C GLN A 180 -6.17 -13.54 -12.31
N LYS A 181 -5.38 -12.56 -11.83
CA LYS A 181 -5.88 -11.20 -11.55
C LYS A 181 -6.48 -10.56 -12.80
N PHE A 182 -5.83 -10.68 -13.96
CA PHE A 182 -6.38 -10.14 -15.22
C PHE A 182 -7.54 -10.98 -15.76
N GLU A 183 -7.54 -12.30 -15.59
CA GLU A 183 -8.68 -13.14 -15.96
C GLU A 183 -9.93 -12.82 -15.14
N THR A 184 -9.80 -12.54 -13.83
CA THR A 184 -10.91 -12.04 -13.01
C THR A 184 -11.44 -10.68 -13.49
N ALA A 185 -10.55 -9.78 -13.92
CA ALA A 185 -10.96 -8.51 -14.52
C ALA A 185 -11.65 -8.70 -15.89
N ARG A 186 -11.25 -9.70 -16.68
CA ARG A 186 -11.92 -10.08 -17.93
C ARG A 186 -13.30 -10.67 -17.68
N ARG A 187 -13.46 -11.52 -16.66
CA ARG A 187 -14.77 -12.05 -16.24
C ARG A 187 -15.72 -10.92 -15.85
N LEU A 188 -15.24 -9.90 -15.13
CA LEU A 188 -16.05 -8.72 -14.78
C LEU A 188 -16.67 -8.06 -16.01
N ARG A 189 -16.02 -8.07 -17.17
CA ARG A 189 -16.59 -7.53 -18.43
C ARG A 189 -17.96 -8.14 -18.78
N GLY A 190 -18.19 -9.42 -18.47
CA GLY A 190 -19.46 -10.08 -18.74
C GLY A 190 -20.58 -9.73 -17.73
N PHE A 191 -20.22 -9.29 -16.53
CA PHE A 191 -21.17 -8.98 -15.45
C PHE A 191 -21.34 -7.47 -15.21
N VAL A 192 -20.45 -6.64 -15.76
CA VAL A 192 -20.37 -5.22 -15.39
C VAL A 192 -21.67 -4.46 -15.67
N ASP A 193 -22.36 -4.75 -16.77
CA ASP A 193 -23.59 -4.03 -17.13
C ASP A 193 -24.78 -4.42 -16.24
N GLU A 194 -24.84 -5.68 -15.81
CA GLU A 194 -25.81 -6.13 -14.81
C GLU A 194 -25.53 -5.49 -13.45
N ILE A 195 -24.27 -5.49 -13.00
CA ILE A 195 -23.86 -4.84 -11.75
C ILE A 195 -24.19 -3.34 -11.79
N ARG A 196 -23.97 -2.68 -12.93
CA ARG A 196 -24.31 -1.27 -13.14
C ARG A 196 -25.80 -1.01 -13.07
N SER A 197 -26.59 -1.91 -13.65
CA SER A 197 -28.05 -1.83 -13.59
C SER A 197 -28.55 -2.02 -12.16
N GLN A 198 -27.97 -2.98 -11.42
CA GLN A 198 -28.33 -3.25 -10.04
C GLN A 198 -28.00 -2.08 -9.11
N TYR A 199 -26.77 -1.54 -9.13
CA TYR A 199 -26.46 -0.42 -8.23
C TYR A 199 -27.28 0.84 -8.58
N ARG A 200 -27.67 1.03 -9.84
CA ARG A 200 -28.55 2.13 -10.27
C ARG A 200 -29.96 1.97 -9.70
N ALA A 201 -30.47 0.75 -9.62
CA ALA A 201 -31.73 0.45 -8.95
C ALA A 201 -31.62 0.69 -7.44
N ASP A 202 -30.52 0.24 -6.83
CA ASP A 202 -30.26 0.35 -5.38
C ASP A 202 -30.20 1.81 -4.88
N TRP A 203 -29.93 2.80 -5.73
CA TRP A 203 -30.01 4.22 -5.37
C TRP A 203 -31.38 4.65 -4.86
N LYS A 204 -32.44 3.91 -5.23
CA LYS A 204 -33.82 4.16 -4.81
C LYS A 204 -34.29 3.24 -3.69
N SER A 205 -33.41 2.36 -3.17
CA SER A 205 -33.75 1.42 -2.09
C SER A 205 -34.33 2.14 -0.87
N ARG A 206 -35.18 1.47 -0.08
CA ARG A 206 -35.64 2.02 1.20
C ARG A 206 -34.55 1.99 2.27
N GLU A 207 -33.56 1.11 2.12
CA GLU A 207 -32.49 0.92 3.09
C GLU A 207 -31.30 1.85 2.80
N MET A 208 -30.93 2.67 3.79
CA MET A 208 -29.81 3.60 3.69
C MET A 208 -28.48 2.90 3.38
N LYS A 209 -28.21 1.76 4.03
CA LYS A 209 -26.99 0.97 3.80
C LYS A 209 -26.86 0.54 2.34
N THR A 210 -27.95 0.10 1.74
CA THR A 210 -27.99 -0.30 0.32
C THR A 210 -27.72 0.90 -0.60
N ARG A 211 -28.31 2.07 -0.32
CA ARG A 211 -28.01 3.30 -1.09
C ARG A 211 -26.55 3.72 -0.98
N GLN A 212 -25.99 3.73 0.24
CA GLN A 212 -24.59 4.09 0.46
C GLN A 212 -23.65 3.14 -0.28
N ARG A 213 -23.91 1.82 -0.21
CA ARG A 213 -23.14 0.80 -0.94
C ARG A 213 -23.16 1.06 -2.44
N ALA A 214 -24.34 1.33 -2.99
CA ALA A 214 -24.53 1.56 -4.42
C ALA A 214 -23.83 2.84 -4.91
N VAL A 215 -23.86 3.92 -4.12
CA VAL A 215 -23.13 5.16 -4.44
C VAL A 215 -21.61 4.96 -4.33
N ALA A 216 -21.13 4.26 -3.30
CA ALA A 216 -19.71 3.92 -3.16
C ALA A 216 -19.23 3.04 -4.33
N LEU A 217 -20.01 2.04 -4.74
CA LEU A 217 -19.69 1.20 -5.89
C LEU A 217 -19.67 2.01 -7.19
N TYR A 218 -20.59 2.95 -7.38
CA TYR A 218 -20.59 3.88 -8.50
C TYR A 218 -19.30 4.72 -8.56
N PHE A 219 -18.82 5.26 -7.43
CA PHE A 219 -17.55 5.98 -7.39
C PHE A 219 -16.35 5.09 -7.70
N ILE A 220 -16.34 3.83 -7.23
CA ILE A 220 -15.28 2.87 -7.56
C ILE A 220 -15.30 2.52 -9.05
N ASP A 221 -16.48 2.31 -9.65
CA ASP A 221 -16.64 2.02 -11.08
C ASP A 221 -16.27 3.23 -11.95
N LYS A 222 -16.82 4.41 -11.69
CA LYS A 222 -16.65 5.57 -12.59
C LYS A 222 -15.38 6.36 -12.36
N LEU A 223 -14.94 6.49 -11.10
CA LEU A 223 -13.80 7.34 -10.74
C LEU A 223 -12.55 6.51 -10.40
N ALA A 224 -12.64 5.18 -10.48
CA ALA A 224 -11.56 4.25 -10.15
C ALA A 224 -10.96 4.51 -8.75
N LEU A 225 -11.78 4.97 -7.80
CA LEU A 225 -11.37 5.18 -6.41
C LEU A 225 -10.94 3.85 -5.79
N ARG A 226 -9.95 3.91 -4.89
CA ARG A 226 -9.59 2.75 -4.07
C ARG A 226 -10.67 2.54 -3.01
N ALA A 227 -10.86 1.30 -2.58
CA ALA A 227 -11.88 0.93 -1.61
C ALA A 227 -11.86 1.80 -0.33
N GLY A 228 -10.67 2.10 0.21
CA GLY A 228 -10.54 2.93 1.41
C GLY A 228 -10.74 2.09 2.66
N ASN A 229 -9.63 1.62 3.22
CA ASN A 229 -9.62 0.90 4.49
C ASN A 229 -9.55 1.92 5.62
N GLU A 230 -10.35 1.71 6.66
CA GLU A 230 -10.23 2.44 7.92
C GLU A 230 -8.83 2.24 8.51
N LYS A 231 -8.26 3.31 9.04
CA LYS A 231 -6.94 3.29 9.69
C LYS A 231 -7.11 3.69 11.13
N GLU A 232 -6.25 3.18 11.99
CA GLU A 232 -6.21 3.59 13.39
C GLU A 232 -5.66 5.02 13.51
N ASP A 233 -6.40 5.86 14.24
CA ASP A 233 -6.04 7.27 14.44
C ASP A 233 -4.70 7.38 15.17
N GLY A 234 -3.81 8.25 14.65
CA GLY A 234 -2.48 8.45 15.22
C GLY A 234 -1.45 7.37 14.88
N GLU A 235 -1.83 6.28 14.21
CA GLU A 235 -0.91 5.20 13.82
C GLU A 235 -0.42 5.30 12.38
N ALA A 236 -1.18 5.98 11.52
CA ALA A 236 -0.88 6.18 10.11
C ALA A 236 -1.17 7.62 9.67
N ALA A 237 -0.64 8.01 8.51
CA ALA A 237 -1.03 9.26 7.87
C ALA A 237 -2.53 9.23 7.51
N ASP A 238 -3.22 10.35 7.77
CA ASP A 238 -4.64 10.54 7.44
C ASP A 238 -4.81 10.57 5.92
N THR A 239 -5.25 9.44 5.37
CA THR A 239 -5.57 9.31 3.95
C THR A 239 -6.79 8.43 3.82
N VAL A 240 -7.68 8.78 2.90
CA VAL A 240 -8.95 8.10 2.72
C VAL A 240 -9.04 7.42 1.36
N GLY A 241 -10.00 6.51 1.22
CA GLY A 241 -10.49 6.02 -0.05
C GLY A 241 -12.02 6.05 -0.04
N CYS A 242 -12.65 5.42 -1.02
CA CYS A 242 -14.09 5.55 -1.26
C CYS A 242 -14.95 5.33 -0.01
N CYS A 243 -14.81 4.18 0.67
CA CYS A 243 -15.62 3.82 1.83
C CYS A 243 -15.27 4.61 3.08
N SER A 244 -14.06 5.20 3.15
CA SER A 244 -13.58 5.99 4.29
C SER A 244 -13.63 7.50 4.03
N LEU A 245 -14.35 7.95 3.00
CA LEU A 245 -14.62 9.36 2.77
C LEU A 245 -15.40 9.95 3.97
N ARG A 246 -15.13 11.23 4.22
CA ARG A 246 -15.75 12.04 5.27
C ARG A 246 -16.47 13.20 4.60
N VAL A 247 -17.38 13.84 5.32
CA VAL A 247 -18.19 14.96 4.78
C VAL A 247 -17.30 16.09 4.27
N GLU A 248 -16.21 16.42 4.96
CA GLU A 248 -15.25 17.48 4.58
C GLU A 248 -14.56 17.24 3.22
N HIS A 249 -14.51 16.00 2.74
CA HIS A 249 -13.83 15.64 1.49
C HIS A 249 -14.67 15.86 0.23
N VAL A 250 -15.95 16.20 0.40
CA VAL A 250 -16.93 16.30 -0.68
C VAL A 250 -17.73 17.59 -0.56
N GLN A 251 -17.79 18.35 -1.64
CA GLN A 251 -18.68 19.51 -1.77
C GLN A 251 -19.67 19.28 -2.92
N LEU A 252 -20.92 19.67 -2.69
CA LEU A 252 -22.01 19.47 -3.63
C LEU A 252 -22.40 20.80 -4.27
N HIS A 253 -22.26 20.88 -5.59
CA HIS A 253 -22.61 22.05 -6.38
C HIS A 253 -23.83 21.73 -7.27
N PRO A 254 -24.98 22.41 -7.08
CA PRO A 254 -26.15 22.17 -7.92
C PRO A 254 -25.87 22.42 -9.40
N GLU A 255 -25.05 23.43 -9.69
CA GLU A 255 -24.52 23.76 -11.01
C GLU A 255 -23.08 24.27 -10.86
N ALA A 256 -22.17 23.75 -11.66
CA ALA A 256 -20.78 24.22 -11.76
C ALA A 256 -20.22 23.87 -13.14
N ASP A 257 -19.34 24.73 -13.68
CA ASP A 257 -18.65 24.50 -14.96
C ASP A 257 -19.62 24.15 -16.13
N GLY A 258 -20.82 24.75 -16.13
CA GLY A 258 -21.88 24.52 -17.11
C GLY A 258 -22.59 23.16 -16.98
N CYS A 259 -22.32 22.39 -15.92
CA CYS A 259 -22.90 21.09 -15.65
C CYS A 259 -23.78 21.11 -14.41
N GLN A 260 -24.87 20.34 -14.43
CA GLN A 260 -25.73 20.16 -13.26
C GLN A 260 -25.25 19.00 -12.38
N HIS A 261 -25.54 19.07 -11.08
CA HIS A 261 -25.26 18.01 -10.10
C HIS A 261 -23.76 17.65 -10.03
N VAL A 262 -22.91 18.65 -9.79
CA VAL A 262 -21.46 18.47 -9.73
C VAL A 262 -21.02 18.15 -8.32
N VAL A 263 -20.19 17.13 -8.19
CA VAL A 263 -19.55 16.72 -6.93
C VAL A 263 -18.08 17.07 -7.02
N GLU A 264 -17.62 17.93 -6.11
CA GLU A 264 -16.22 18.26 -5.92
C GLU A 264 -15.62 17.34 -4.86
N PHE A 265 -14.58 16.62 -5.23
CA PHE A 265 -13.79 15.78 -4.35
C PHE A 265 -12.46 16.45 -4.08
N ASP A 266 -12.08 16.53 -2.81
CA ASP A 266 -10.76 16.99 -2.40
C ASP A 266 -10.28 16.24 -1.15
N PHE A 267 -9.35 15.30 -1.34
CA PHE A 267 -8.83 14.49 -0.24
C PHE A 267 -7.44 13.94 -0.53
N LEU A 268 -6.73 13.52 0.51
CA LEU A 268 -5.48 12.79 0.38
C LEU A 268 -5.74 11.29 0.25
N GLY A 269 -5.37 10.72 -0.88
CA GLY A 269 -5.46 9.28 -1.15
C GLY A 269 -4.21 8.52 -0.71
N LYS A 270 -4.07 7.27 -1.20
CA LYS A 270 -2.89 6.43 -0.95
C LYS A 270 -1.60 7.23 -1.17
N ASP A 271 -0.66 7.06 -0.25
CA ASP A 271 0.65 7.71 -0.26
C ASP A 271 0.60 9.24 -0.08
N CYS A 272 -0.52 9.76 0.45
CA CYS A 272 -0.80 11.19 0.67
C CYS A 272 -0.83 12.01 -0.64
N ILE A 273 -1.20 11.35 -1.74
CA ILE A 273 -1.39 12.02 -3.04
C ILE A 273 -2.78 12.64 -3.05
N ARG A 274 -2.87 13.96 -3.22
CA ARG A 274 -4.14 14.68 -3.33
C ARG A 274 -4.93 14.21 -4.55
N TYR A 275 -6.18 13.82 -4.33
CA TYR A 275 -7.18 13.62 -5.36
C TYR A 275 -8.11 14.83 -5.34
N TYR A 276 -8.00 15.66 -6.37
CA TYR A 276 -8.91 16.77 -6.61
C TYR A 276 -9.65 16.50 -7.92
N ASN A 277 -10.98 16.54 -7.89
CA ASN A 277 -11.78 16.36 -9.10
C ASN A 277 -13.17 16.98 -8.96
N ARG A 278 -13.69 17.55 -10.04
CA ARG A 278 -15.09 18.00 -10.14
C ARG A 278 -15.79 17.15 -11.18
N VAL A 279 -16.79 16.40 -10.74
CA VAL A 279 -17.44 15.39 -11.59
C VAL A 279 -18.94 15.62 -11.60
N PRO A 280 -19.56 15.82 -12.78
CA PRO A 280 -21.01 15.72 -12.93
C PRO A 280 -21.47 14.29 -12.62
N VAL A 281 -22.39 14.13 -11.69
CA VAL A 281 -22.93 12.80 -11.32
C VAL A 281 -24.41 12.68 -11.69
N GLU A 282 -24.91 11.45 -11.72
CA GLU A 282 -26.33 11.22 -11.95
C GLU A 282 -27.18 11.85 -10.82
N LYS A 283 -28.29 12.51 -11.15
CA LYS A 283 -29.17 13.20 -10.18
C LYS A 283 -29.53 12.38 -8.93
N PRO A 284 -29.85 11.07 -9.00
CA PRO A 284 -30.09 10.25 -7.81
C PRO A 284 -28.88 10.13 -6.90
N VAL A 285 -27.66 10.08 -7.45
CA VAL A 285 -26.41 10.05 -6.70
C VAL A 285 -26.23 11.35 -5.93
N TYR A 286 -26.38 12.49 -6.62
CA TYR A 286 -26.27 13.81 -6.00
C TYR A 286 -27.25 13.99 -4.83
N LYS A 287 -28.53 13.66 -5.04
CA LYS A 287 -29.54 13.72 -3.98
C LYS A 287 -29.24 12.78 -2.80
N ASN A 288 -28.74 11.58 -3.09
CA ASN A 288 -28.33 10.66 -2.04
C ASN A 288 -27.14 11.19 -1.24
N LEU A 289 -26.17 11.86 -1.87
CA LEU A 289 -25.07 12.51 -1.14
C LEU A 289 -25.59 13.62 -0.22
N GLN A 290 -26.57 14.42 -0.65
CA GLN A 290 -27.21 15.42 0.23
C GLN A 290 -27.80 14.74 1.48
N LEU A 291 -28.52 13.63 1.31
CA LEU A 291 -29.06 12.84 2.42
C LEU A 291 -27.95 12.22 3.29
N PHE A 292 -26.84 11.77 2.69
CA PHE A 292 -25.74 11.17 3.45
C PHE A 292 -24.96 12.19 4.28
N MET A 293 -25.04 13.48 3.93
CA MET A 293 -24.40 14.59 4.64
C MET A 293 -25.35 15.28 5.64
N GLU A 294 -26.64 14.96 5.60
CA GLU A 294 -27.65 15.56 6.49
C GLU A 294 -27.37 15.22 7.95
N SER A 295 -27.42 16.23 8.81
CA SER A 295 -27.16 16.11 10.26
C SER A 295 -25.77 15.54 10.62
N LYS A 296 -24.77 15.74 9.77
CA LYS A 296 -23.37 15.33 10.02
C LYS A 296 -22.40 16.50 10.09
N GLY A 297 -21.39 16.38 10.94
CA GLY A 297 -20.26 17.28 10.99
C GLY A 297 -19.21 16.97 9.91
N PRO A 298 -18.24 17.88 9.66
CA PRO A 298 -17.23 17.70 8.61
C PRO A 298 -16.39 16.43 8.75
N ARG A 299 -16.10 16.01 10.00
CA ARG A 299 -15.27 14.84 10.31
C ARG A 299 -16.06 13.52 10.34
N ASP A 300 -17.37 13.55 10.17
CA ASP A 300 -18.16 12.33 10.16
C ASP A 300 -18.00 11.57 8.84
N ASN A 301 -18.10 10.24 8.92
CA ASN A 301 -18.03 9.38 7.74
C ASN A 301 -19.20 9.68 6.79
N LEU A 302 -18.87 9.90 5.51
CA LEU A 302 -19.86 10.07 4.45
C LEU A 302 -20.72 8.81 4.31
N PHE A 303 -20.09 7.63 4.38
CA PHE A 303 -20.73 6.33 4.31
C PHE A 303 -20.78 5.61 5.68
N ASP A 304 -21.49 6.19 6.64
CA ASP A 304 -21.58 5.73 8.04
C ASP A 304 -22.18 4.33 8.24
N ARG A 305 -22.95 3.81 7.28
CA ARG A 305 -23.57 2.48 7.35
C ARG A 305 -22.78 1.41 6.57
N LEU A 306 -21.72 1.79 5.87
CA LEU A 306 -20.75 0.85 5.28
C LEU A 306 -19.66 0.44 6.28
N THR A 307 -19.44 1.26 7.31
CA THR A 307 -18.75 0.90 8.56
C THR A 307 -19.53 -0.12 9.36
N VAL A 308 -19.15 -1.39 9.25
CA VAL A 308 -19.47 -2.35 10.32
C VAL A 308 -18.48 -2.08 11.45
N ARG A 309 -18.91 -1.47 12.55
CA ARG A 309 -18.14 -1.65 13.80
C ARG A 309 -18.18 -3.14 14.13
N TRP A 310 -17.08 -3.69 14.63
CA TRP A 310 -17.11 -5.08 15.10
C TRP A 310 -17.81 -5.09 16.46
N ASP A 311 -19.04 -5.62 16.50
CA ASP A 311 -19.89 -5.65 17.70
C ASP A 311 -19.57 -6.83 18.65
N GLY A 312 -18.55 -7.63 18.33
CA GLY A 312 -18.15 -8.79 19.13
C GLY A 312 -17.24 -8.44 20.30
N PRO A 313 -17.03 -9.35 21.28
CA PRO A 313 -16.08 -9.15 22.37
C PRO A 313 -14.68 -8.85 21.81
N ALA A 314 -13.90 -8.09 22.58
CA ALA A 314 -12.53 -7.70 22.23
C ALA A 314 -11.77 -8.92 21.71
N LYS A 315 -11.37 -8.88 20.43
CA LYS A 315 -10.66 -10.00 19.81
C LYS A 315 -9.33 -10.22 20.55
N PRO A 316 -8.93 -11.47 20.81
CA PRO A 316 -7.63 -11.75 21.39
C PRO A 316 -6.52 -11.20 20.50
N ARG A 317 -5.43 -10.71 21.11
CA ARG A 317 -4.27 -10.06 20.46
C ARG A 317 -3.63 -10.83 19.28
N ASN A 318 -4.01 -12.09 19.05
CA ASN A 318 -3.43 -12.97 18.05
C ASN A 318 -4.36 -13.34 16.87
N TYR A 319 -5.56 -12.75 16.74
CA TYR A 319 -6.47 -13.06 15.63
C TYR A 319 -6.35 -12.05 14.47
N ARG A 320 -5.72 -12.47 13.36
CA ARG A 320 -5.40 -11.66 12.18
C ARG A 320 -6.34 -11.91 11.01
N ASP A 321 -7.50 -11.25 11.00
CA ASP A 321 -8.17 -10.96 9.73
C ASP A 321 -7.68 -9.62 9.19
N HIS A 322 -6.99 -9.66 8.06
CA HIS A 322 -6.31 -8.53 7.41
C HIS A 322 -7.26 -7.57 6.66
N PHE A 323 -8.55 -7.55 7.00
CA PHE A 323 -9.55 -6.68 6.36
C PHE A 323 -10.29 -5.85 7.42
N PRO A 324 -10.13 -4.51 7.44
CA PRO A 324 -10.95 -3.67 8.28
C PRO A 324 -12.41 -3.76 7.81
N PRO A 325 -13.35 -3.70 8.76
CA PRO A 325 -14.70 -4.21 8.59
C PRO A 325 -15.54 -3.44 7.55
N GLN A 326 -15.15 -2.20 7.20
CA GLN A 326 -15.78 -1.40 6.13
C GLN A 326 -15.70 -2.06 4.74
N THR A 327 -14.50 -2.45 4.32
CA THR A 327 -14.31 -3.07 2.99
C THR A 327 -14.81 -4.50 2.93
N THR A 328 -14.99 -5.14 4.08
CA THR A 328 -15.57 -6.49 4.19
C THR A 328 -17.01 -6.52 3.71
N SER A 329 -17.84 -5.53 4.07
CA SER A 329 -19.25 -5.51 3.62
C SER A 329 -19.39 -5.25 2.11
N LEU A 330 -18.59 -4.34 1.56
CA LEU A 330 -18.62 -4.07 0.11
C LEU A 330 -18.09 -5.27 -0.69
N ASN A 331 -16.93 -5.81 -0.30
CA ASN A 331 -16.35 -6.95 -1.01
C ASN A 331 -17.20 -8.23 -0.84
N LYS A 332 -17.87 -8.42 0.30
CA LYS A 332 -18.82 -9.54 0.46
C LYS A 332 -19.97 -9.44 -0.54
N HIS A 333 -20.58 -8.27 -0.69
CA HIS A 333 -21.62 -8.07 -1.69
C HIS A 333 -21.09 -8.28 -3.12
N LEU A 334 -19.89 -7.76 -3.43
CA LEU A 334 -19.28 -7.98 -4.74
C LEU A 334 -19.03 -9.46 -5.03
N GLN A 335 -18.59 -10.22 -4.03
CA GLN A 335 -18.38 -11.66 -4.13
C GLN A 335 -19.68 -12.44 -4.42
N GLU A 336 -20.82 -11.97 -3.91
CA GLU A 336 -22.15 -12.52 -4.23
C GLU A 336 -22.56 -12.23 -5.69
N LEU A 337 -22.11 -11.11 -6.27
CA LEU A 337 -22.39 -10.75 -7.66
C LEU A 337 -21.49 -11.49 -8.66
N MET A 338 -20.25 -11.78 -8.28
CA MET A 338 -19.31 -12.55 -9.10
C MET A 338 -18.20 -13.15 -8.22
N ASP A 339 -17.95 -14.45 -8.38
CA ASP A 339 -16.92 -15.15 -7.60
C ASP A 339 -15.51 -14.56 -7.84
N GLY A 340 -14.89 -14.12 -6.74
CA GLY A 340 -13.58 -13.48 -6.71
C GLY A 340 -13.62 -11.96 -6.92
N LEU A 341 -14.81 -11.35 -7.03
CA LEU A 341 -14.95 -9.92 -7.27
C LEU A 341 -14.67 -9.11 -6.00
N THR A 342 -13.83 -8.09 -6.16
CA THR A 342 -13.51 -7.12 -5.10
C THR A 342 -13.37 -5.74 -5.72
N ALA A 343 -13.42 -4.69 -4.90
CA ALA A 343 -13.31 -3.30 -5.38
C ALA A 343 -12.04 -3.02 -6.22
N LYS A 344 -10.93 -3.73 -5.93
CA LYS A 344 -9.68 -3.61 -6.72
C LYS A 344 -9.80 -4.13 -8.16
N VAL A 345 -10.75 -5.03 -8.44
CA VAL A 345 -10.95 -5.62 -9.77
C VAL A 345 -11.46 -4.54 -10.73
N PHE A 346 -12.38 -3.67 -10.30
CA PHE A 346 -12.87 -2.54 -11.10
C PHE A 346 -11.74 -1.65 -11.60
N ARG A 347 -10.75 -1.33 -10.75
CA ARG A 347 -9.59 -0.52 -11.16
C ARG A 347 -8.74 -1.23 -12.22
N THR A 348 -8.59 -2.55 -12.11
CA THR A 348 -7.85 -3.34 -13.11
C THR A 348 -8.64 -3.41 -14.42
N TYR A 349 -9.93 -3.68 -14.35
CA TYR A 349 -10.84 -3.72 -15.49
C TYR A 349 -10.87 -2.38 -16.24
N ASN A 350 -11.14 -1.27 -15.56
CA ASN A 350 -11.23 0.06 -16.17
C ASN A 350 -9.92 0.49 -16.82
N ALA A 351 -8.78 0.25 -16.16
CA ALA A 351 -7.48 0.57 -16.74
C ALA A 351 -7.21 -0.26 -18.01
N SER A 352 -7.46 -1.58 -17.95
CA SER A 352 -7.22 -2.48 -19.08
C SER A 352 -8.14 -2.20 -20.26
N ILE A 353 -9.44 -2.00 -20.04
CA ILE A 353 -10.40 -1.75 -21.12
C ILE A 353 -10.17 -0.39 -21.77
N THR A 354 -9.88 0.65 -20.97
CA THR A 354 -9.58 1.99 -21.49
C THR A 354 -8.35 1.94 -22.38
N LEU A 355 -7.26 1.29 -21.94
CA LEU A 355 -6.06 1.14 -22.76
C LEU A 355 -6.36 0.39 -24.07
N GLN A 356 -7.13 -0.69 -24.01
CA GLN A 356 -7.52 -1.46 -25.19
C GLN A 356 -8.32 -0.61 -26.19
N GLU A 357 -9.27 0.20 -25.71
CA GLU A 357 -10.11 1.07 -26.54
C GLU A 357 -9.30 2.23 -27.13
N GLN A 358 -8.45 2.89 -26.33
CA GLN A 358 -7.61 3.98 -26.79
C GLN A 358 -6.57 3.52 -27.81
N LEU A 359 -5.93 2.37 -27.61
CA LEU A 359 -4.99 1.83 -28.61
C LEU A 359 -5.70 1.54 -29.95
N ARG A 360 -6.95 1.05 -29.92
CA ARG A 360 -7.74 0.85 -31.14
C ARG A 360 -8.12 2.16 -31.82
N ALA A 361 -8.42 3.20 -31.05
CA ALA A 361 -8.86 4.49 -31.58
C ALA A 361 -7.70 5.35 -32.10
N LEU A 362 -6.52 5.26 -31.47
CA LEU A 362 -5.39 6.18 -31.70
C LEU A 362 -4.26 5.57 -32.54
N THR A 363 -4.16 4.24 -32.66
CA THR A 363 -3.10 3.59 -33.44
C THR A 363 -3.51 3.45 -34.90
N ARG A 364 -2.72 3.99 -35.83
CA ARG A 364 -2.92 3.80 -37.28
C ARG A 364 -1.97 2.75 -37.83
N ALA A 365 -2.44 1.97 -38.82
CA ALA A 365 -1.68 0.85 -39.35
C ALA A 365 -0.45 1.30 -40.15
N GLU A 366 -0.58 2.42 -40.84
CA GLU A 366 0.39 3.08 -41.70
C GLU A 366 1.49 3.83 -40.94
N ASP A 367 1.32 4.07 -39.64
CA ASP A 367 2.28 4.83 -38.84
C ASP A 367 3.62 4.10 -38.70
N SER A 368 4.69 4.89 -38.68
CA SER A 368 6.03 4.40 -38.34
C SER A 368 6.07 3.82 -36.91
N ILE A 369 7.08 3.01 -36.60
CA ILE A 369 7.23 2.44 -35.23
C ILE A 369 7.31 3.55 -34.18
N ALA A 370 8.03 4.65 -34.45
CA ALA A 370 8.15 5.77 -33.51
C ALA A 370 6.81 6.47 -33.28
N ALA A 371 6.01 6.67 -34.32
CA ALA A 371 4.66 7.24 -34.19
C ALA A 371 3.70 6.30 -33.44
N LYS A 372 3.78 4.98 -33.67
CA LYS A 372 3.01 3.99 -32.90
C LYS A 372 3.39 3.95 -31.42
N ILE A 373 4.67 4.15 -31.09
CA ILE A 373 5.12 4.29 -29.69
C ILE A 373 4.60 5.59 -29.07
N LEU A 374 4.46 6.67 -29.85
CA LEU A 374 3.86 7.92 -29.37
C LEU A 374 2.35 7.77 -29.09
N SER A 375 1.64 6.96 -29.91
CA SER A 375 0.23 6.62 -29.67
C SER A 375 0.01 5.67 -28.50
N TYR A 376 1.03 4.89 -28.11
CA TYR A 376 1.02 3.99 -26.96
C TYR A 376 1.35 4.73 -25.66
#